data_AF-A0A1G7V191-F1
#
_entry.id   AF-A0A1G7V191-F1
#
_cell.length_a   1.000
_cell.length_b   1.000
_cell.length_c   1.000
_cell.angle_alpha   90.00
_cell.angle_beta   90.00
_cell.angle_gamma   90.00
#
_symmetry.space_group_name_H-M   'P 1'
#
loop_
_entity.id
_entity.type
_entity.pdbx_description
1 polymer ?
#
loop_
_entity_poly.entity_id
_entity_poly.type
_entity_poly.pdbx_seq_one_letter_code
_entity_poly.pdbx_strand_id
1 'polypeptide(L)'
;MLKNWKLQNFKSYRNEQNIELAPITILAGANSSGKSTIIQSILLLKQTLQYGSQNRPLTLNGPLLRLGSFNDIRSIGSEAEPLRISFTYENEIEEADGIYPSVWQSSFKRRSLGSGDTGLRTIALDVTFGDGSEGAPTLPGTTSGASLAPAIESSKLVVTQHTDEDILQDRFAVLTGRDTADTSLPNLPFYLKVDPDSELEIFDGRPKASIVGGFPSHFLPSFSVVSFDAGAQRAKEQAEAIFSFHATALTIRRSARDALDQEIVGIVRRWLEQRGAHLPDDASTIGEIQQALLPFAPRRRGLLALGDLFSDKEQDSDLAALEREVTATMVESAESERTFDVSTPRLVNLASDFLRDYFQQGVRYLGPLRDSPRPVYQPEALESTTDVGYRGEHTAAVLDLNSNSTVQYFSPPSGGFENDYIAITRKKTASLHDAVVQWMAYLGVGE
;
A
#
# COMPACT_ATOMS: atom_id res chain seq x y z
N MET A 1 13.30 -4.52 8.18
CA MET A 1 14.06 -5.73 7.83
C MET A 1 13.11 -6.90 7.60
N LEU A 2 13.43 -7.81 6.66
CA LEU A 2 12.76 -9.12 6.57
C LEU A 2 13.19 -10.00 7.75
N LYS A 3 12.23 -10.56 8.48
CA LYS A 3 12.47 -11.35 9.70
C LYS A 3 12.15 -12.83 9.54
N ASN A 4 11.06 -13.13 8.85
CA ASN A 4 10.61 -14.50 8.60
C ASN A 4 10.34 -14.69 7.12
N TRP A 5 10.72 -15.85 6.59
CA TRP A 5 10.46 -16.26 5.23
C TRP A 5 10.00 -17.71 5.20
N LYS A 6 8.75 -17.94 4.80
CA LYS A 6 8.10 -19.25 4.73
C LYS A 6 7.91 -19.68 3.28
N LEU A 7 8.22 -20.95 3.01
CA LEU A 7 8.07 -21.55 1.68
C LEU A 7 7.41 -22.92 1.80
N GLN A 8 6.46 -23.19 0.90
CA GLN A 8 5.85 -24.50 0.68
C GLN A 8 5.71 -24.76 -0.82
N ASN A 9 5.90 -26.03 -1.21
CA ASN A 9 5.82 -26.52 -2.57
C ASN A 9 6.62 -25.69 -3.61
N PHE A 10 7.85 -25.30 -3.24
CA PHE A 10 8.76 -24.55 -4.12
C PHE A 10 10.11 -25.26 -4.26
N LYS A 11 10.32 -25.85 -5.45
CA LYS A 11 11.49 -26.65 -5.82
C LYS A 11 11.82 -27.74 -4.80
N SER A 12 12.88 -27.55 -4.01
CA SER A 12 13.33 -28.50 -2.99
C SER A 12 12.51 -28.44 -1.70
N TYR A 13 11.70 -27.39 -1.49
CA TYR A 13 10.88 -27.18 -0.29
C TYR A 13 9.47 -27.72 -0.51
N ARG A 14 9.27 -29.01 -0.21
CA ARG A 14 7.95 -29.65 -0.33
C ARG A 14 6.99 -29.18 0.76
N ASN A 15 7.34 -29.45 2.01
CA ASN A 15 6.55 -29.04 3.17
C ASN A 15 6.82 -27.58 3.52
N GLU A 16 5.89 -26.96 4.26
CA GLU A 16 6.12 -25.62 4.80
C GLU A 16 7.41 -25.60 5.66
N GLN A 17 8.29 -24.67 5.37
CA GLN A 17 9.50 -24.40 6.15
C GLN A 17 9.56 -22.92 6.50
N ASN A 18 9.79 -22.61 7.78
CA ASN A 18 10.03 -21.26 8.25
C ASN A 18 11.52 -20.98 8.36
N ILE A 19 11.98 -19.90 7.73
CA ILE A 19 13.37 -19.46 7.76
C ILE A 19 13.41 -18.10 8.47
N GLU A 20 14.05 -18.09 9.63
CA GLU A 20 14.33 -16.85 10.36
C GLU A 20 15.53 -16.14 9.74
N LEU A 21 15.38 -14.84 9.49
CA LEU A 21 16.39 -13.98 8.89
C LEU A 21 16.88 -12.98 9.93
N ALA A 22 18.19 -12.95 10.12
CA ALA A 22 18.91 -11.95 10.92
C ALA A 22 19.54 -10.89 10.00
N PRO A 23 19.99 -9.73 10.53
CA PRO A 23 20.63 -8.68 9.73
C PRO A 23 21.78 -9.19 8.85
N ILE A 24 22.51 -10.21 9.35
CA ILE A 24 23.44 -11.00 8.56
C ILE A 24 23.00 -12.46 8.63
N THR A 25 22.61 -13.02 7.48
CA THR A 25 22.20 -14.42 7.35
C THR A 25 23.13 -15.15 6.38
N ILE A 26 23.76 -16.23 6.84
CA ILE A 26 24.67 -17.05 6.02
C ILE A 26 24.00 -18.40 5.75
N LEU A 27 23.77 -18.70 4.47
CA LEU A 27 23.23 -20.00 4.03
C LEU A 27 24.40 -20.92 3.64
N ALA A 28 24.67 -21.95 4.44
CA ALA A 28 25.72 -22.94 4.21
C ALA A 28 25.15 -24.37 4.16
N GLY A 29 25.83 -25.28 3.46
CA GLY A 29 25.41 -26.68 3.30
C GLY A 29 25.81 -27.28 1.95
N ALA A 30 25.58 -28.58 1.77
CA ALA A 30 25.94 -29.32 0.55
C ALA A 30 25.30 -28.75 -0.73
N ASN A 31 25.90 -29.00 -1.89
CA ASN A 31 25.29 -28.62 -3.18
C ASN A 31 23.90 -29.23 -3.31
N SER A 32 22.98 -28.49 -3.95
CA SER A 32 21.58 -28.91 -4.12
C SER A 32 20.77 -29.06 -2.83
N SER A 33 21.25 -28.57 -1.68
CA SER A 33 20.51 -28.58 -0.41
C SER A 33 19.38 -27.55 -0.29
N GLY A 34 19.07 -26.80 -1.37
CA GLY A 34 18.00 -25.77 -1.37
C GLY A 34 18.44 -24.33 -1.05
N LYS A 35 19.72 -24.06 -0.79
CA LYS A 35 20.22 -22.69 -0.51
C LYS A 35 19.82 -21.67 -1.58
N SER A 36 20.06 -22.00 -2.85
CA SER A 36 19.71 -21.13 -3.98
C SER A 36 18.20 -20.97 -4.12
N THR A 37 17.41 -21.97 -3.72
CA THR A 37 15.95 -21.92 -3.76
C THR A 37 15.42 -20.82 -2.84
N ILE A 38 16.00 -20.64 -1.65
CA ILE A 38 15.63 -19.53 -0.75
C ILE A 38 15.84 -18.19 -1.46
N ILE A 39 17.04 -17.95 -1.99
CA ILE A 39 17.38 -16.69 -2.69
C ILE A 39 16.45 -16.48 -3.89
N GLN A 40 16.20 -17.54 -4.67
CA GLN A 40 15.32 -17.50 -5.84
C GLN A 40 13.88 -17.14 -5.48
N SER A 41 13.37 -17.58 -4.33
CA SER A 41 12.00 -17.22 -3.93
C SER A 41 11.85 -15.72 -3.62
N ILE A 42 12.83 -15.11 -2.96
CA ILE A 42 12.86 -13.65 -2.70
C ILE A 42 12.99 -12.89 -4.02
N LEU A 43 13.91 -13.35 -4.88
CA LEU A 43 14.12 -12.75 -6.20
C LEU A 43 12.92 -12.89 -7.13
N LEU A 44 12.11 -13.93 -6.96
CA LEU A 44 10.89 -14.12 -7.74
C LEU A 44 9.85 -13.04 -7.42
N LEU A 45 9.66 -12.70 -6.14
CA LEU A 45 8.79 -11.58 -5.74
C LEU A 45 9.35 -10.24 -6.25
N LYS A 46 10.66 -10.00 -6.11
CA LYS A 46 11.33 -8.82 -6.67
C LYS A 46 11.10 -8.70 -8.17
N GLN A 47 11.42 -9.75 -8.93
CA GLN A 47 11.29 -9.76 -10.38
C GLN A 47 9.85 -9.48 -10.82
N THR A 48 8.89 -10.06 -10.10
CA THR A 48 7.47 -9.86 -10.39
C THR A 48 7.07 -8.40 -10.21
N LEU A 49 7.44 -7.78 -9.09
CA LEU A 49 7.09 -6.39 -8.80
C LEU A 49 7.87 -5.38 -9.66
N GLN A 50 9.10 -5.70 -10.08
CA GLN A 50 9.96 -4.79 -10.85
C GLN A 50 9.72 -4.88 -12.36
N TYR A 51 9.57 -6.08 -12.92
CA TYR A 51 9.53 -6.31 -14.37
C TYR A 51 8.21 -6.92 -14.86
N GLY A 52 7.36 -7.41 -13.96
CA GLY A 52 6.08 -8.02 -14.31
C GLY A 52 5.02 -6.99 -14.65
N SER A 53 4.11 -7.32 -15.57
CA SER A 53 2.89 -6.53 -15.77
C SER A 53 2.00 -6.60 -14.53
N GLN A 54 1.24 -5.54 -14.24
CA GLN A 54 0.41 -5.45 -13.03
C GLN A 54 -0.64 -6.58 -12.93
N ASN A 55 -1.13 -7.07 -14.07
CA ASN A 55 -2.12 -8.16 -14.12
C ASN A 55 -1.47 -9.54 -14.14
N ARG A 56 -0.15 -9.65 -13.90
CA ARG A 56 0.56 -10.92 -13.83
C ARG A 56 0.91 -11.24 -12.38
N PRO A 57 0.28 -12.25 -11.77
CA PRO A 57 0.56 -12.68 -10.41
C PRO A 57 2.02 -12.97 -10.10
N LEU A 58 2.70 -13.66 -11.02
CA LEU A 58 4.07 -14.11 -10.84
C LEU A 58 4.79 -14.11 -12.19
N THR A 59 5.95 -13.47 -12.21
CA THR A 59 6.83 -13.44 -13.39
C THR A 59 7.95 -14.44 -13.21
N LEU A 60 7.72 -15.69 -13.65
CA LEU A 60 8.68 -16.80 -13.51
C LEU A 60 9.97 -16.61 -14.32
N ASN A 61 9.88 -15.86 -15.42
CA ASN A 61 10.99 -15.66 -16.36
C ASN A 61 11.18 -14.17 -16.64
N GLY A 62 12.38 -13.68 -16.38
CA GLY A 62 12.77 -12.29 -16.52
C GLY A 62 14.28 -12.10 -16.40
N PRO A 63 14.76 -10.88 -16.17
CA PRO A 63 16.18 -10.55 -16.11
C PRO A 63 16.93 -11.22 -14.93
N LEU A 64 16.27 -11.34 -13.77
CA LEU A 64 16.89 -11.89 -12.55
C LEU A 64 16.84 -13.41 -12.51
N LEU A 65 15.72 -14.00 -12.94
CA LEU A 65 15.44 -15.43 -12.86
C LEU A 65 14.76 -15.94 -14.12
N ARG A 66 15.16 -17.15 -14.54
CA ARG A 66 14.47 -17.94 -15.57
C ARG A 66 14.13 -19.30 -14.98
N LEU A 67 12.90 -19.44 -14.49
CA LEU A 67 12.46 -20.63 -13.77
C LEU A 67 11.66 -21.62 -14.62
N GLY A 68 11.35 -21.30 -15.87
CA GLY A 68 10.55 -22.17 -16.75
C GLY A 68 9.05 -21.99 -16.53
N SER A 69 8.32 -23.10 -16.53
CA SER A 69 6.87 -23.15 -16.27
C SER A 69 6.55 -23.21 -14.79
N PHE A 70 5.28 -23.06 -14.43
CA PHE A 70 4.85 -23.19 -13.03
C PHE A 70 5.10 -24.60 -12.48
N ASN A 71 4.92 -25.65 -13.30
CA ASN A 71 5.18 -27.02 -12.88
C ASN A 71 6.67 -27.29 -12.60
N ASP A 72 7.59 -26.59 -13.30
CA ASP A 72 9.03 -26.72 -13.09
C ASP A 72 9.50 -26.20 -11.72
N ILE A 73 8.71 -25.32 -11.09
CA ILE A 73 9.03 -24.75 -9.79
C ILE A 73 8.31 -25.42 -8.62
N ARG A 74 7.38 -26.34 -8.88
CA ARG A 74 6.72 -27.11 -7.83
C ARG A 74 7.61 -28.25 -7.37
N SER A 75 7.43 -28.67 -6.13
CA SER A 75 8.09 -29.86 -5.64
C SER A 75 7.54 -31.11 -6.33
N ILE A 76 8.41 -32.10 -6.52
CA ILE A 76 8.02 -33.36 -7.18
C ILE A 76 7.03 -34.10 -6.29
N GLY A 77 5.90 -34.52 -6.87
CA GLY A 77 4.86 -35.30 -6.16
C GLY A 77 3.92 -34.47 -5.28
N SER A 78 3.85 -33.15 -5.48
CA SER A 78 2.93 -32.23 -4.80
C SER A 78 2.13 -31.38 -5.80
N GLU A 79 1.71 -32.02 -6.91
CA GLU A 79 0.90 -31.40 -7.99
C GLU A 79 -0.51 -31.00 -7.56
N ALA A 80 -0.99 -31.48 -6.41
CA ALA A 80 -2.26 -31.06 -5.83
C ALA A 80 -2.12 -29.98 -4.75
N GLU A 81 -0.91 -29.69 -4.26
CA GLU A 81 -0.71 -28.69 -3.19
C GLU A 81 -0.36 -27.34 -3.79
N PRO A 82 -0.89 -26.22 -3.29
CA PRO A 82 -0.53 -24.93 -3.85
C PRO A 82 0.89 -24.51 -3.47
N LEU A 83 1.47 -23.61 -4.25
CA LEU A 83 2.75 -22.98 -3.92
C LEU A 83 2.50 -21.82 -2.97
N ARG A 84 3.15 -21.81 -1.81
CA ARG A 84 2.96 -20.76 -0.80
C ARG A 84 4.27 -20.02 -0.52
N ILE A 85 4.20 -18.70 -0.53
CA ILE A 85 5.28 -17.82 -0.08
C ILE A 85 4.70 -16.87 0.95
N SER A 86 5.28 -16.85 2.15
CA SER A 86 4.88 -15.92 3.20
C SER A 86 6.10 -15.27 3.82
N PHE A 87 6.00 -14.01 4.23
CA PHE A 87 7.07 -13.33 4.92
C PHE A 87 6.57 -12.26 5.87
N THR A 88 7.41 -11.89 6.83
CA THR A 88 7.19 -10.77 7.72
C THR A 88 8.33 -9.77 7.56
N TYR A 89 7.96 -8.51 7.32
CA TYR A 89 8.83 -7.37 7.39
C TYR A 89 8.55 -6.59 8.67
N GLU A 90 9.59 -6.29 9.44
CA GLU A 90 9.53 -5.44 10.63
C GLU A 90 10.31 -4.17 10.37
N ASN A 91 9.67 -3.02 10.52
CA ASN A 91 10.34 -1.74 10.46
C ASN A 91 11.03 -1.50 11.82
N GLU A 92 12.32 -1.82 11.89
CA GLU A 92 13.17 -1.43 13.00
C GLU A 92 13.41 0.08 12.87
N ILE A 93 12.58 0.86 13.55
CA ILE A 93 12.88 2.26 13.86
C ILE A 93 13.95 2.22 14.96
N GLU A 94 15.13 1.70 14.65
CA GLU A 94 16.28 1.99 15.49
C GLU A 94 16.79 3.36 15.06
N GLU A 95 16.70 4.32 15.98
CA GLU A 95 17.56 5.49 16.06
C GLU A 95 19.03 5.04 16.21
N ALA A 96 19.51 4.25 15.25
CA ALA A 96 20.89 3.86 15.19
C ALA A 96 21.67 5.12 14.80
N ASP A 97 22.28 5.74 15.81
CA ASP A 97 23.18 6.89 15.70
C ASP A 97 23.94 6.88 14.36
N GLY A 98 23.52 7.76 13.44
CA GLY A 98 24.22 8.01 12.18
C GLY A 98 23.88 7.10 10.99
N ILE A 99 22.91 6.19 11.06
CA ILE A 99 22.43 5.45 9.89
C ILE A 99 21.33 6.25 9.20
N TYR A 100 21.69 7.00 8.16
CA TYR A 100 20.71 7.68 7.33
C TYR A 100 19.74 6.65 6.73
N PRO A 101 18.42 6.93 6.71
CA PRO A 101 17.47 6.08 6.01
C PRO A 101 17.95 5.91 4.57
N SER A 102 17.89 4.67 4.09
CA SER A 102 18.29 4.36 2.72
C SER A 102 17.51 5.23 1.72
N VAL A 103 18.12 5.56 0.58
CA VAL A 103 17.55 6.49 -0.42
C VAL A 103 16.10 6.14 -0.80
N TRP A 104 15.78 4.84 -0.87
CA TRP A 104 14.43 4.38 -1.16
C TRP A 104 13.45 4.64 -0.01
N GLN A 105 13.86 4.44 1.26
CA GLN A 105 13.02 4.76 2.43
C GLN A 105 12.70 6.25 2.48
N SER A 106 13.69 7.12 2.23
CA SER A 106 13.47 8.57 2.18
C SER A 106 12.56 8.97 1.02
N SER A 107 12.61 8.26 -0.10
CA SER A 107 11.75 8.51 -1.26
C SER A 107 10.33 8.04 -1.01
N PHE A 108 10.17 6.87 -0.39
CA PHE A 108 8.88 6.35 0.08
C PHE A 108 8.24 7.30 1.08
N LYS A 109 8.96 7.73 2.13
CA LYS A 109 8.43 8.70 3.14
C LYS A 109 7.96 10.00 2.49
N ARG A 110 8.72 10.54 1.53
CA ARG A 110 8.35 11.77 0.79
C ARG A 110 7.11 11.60 -0.11
N ARG A 111 6.91 10.41 -0.68
CA ARG A 111 5.73 10.11 -1.52
C ARG A 111 4.50 9.78 -0.68
N SER A 112 4.71 9.08 0.43
CA SER A 112 3.65 8.53 1.27
C SER A 112 2.97 9.61 2.12
N LEU A 113 3.63 10.74 2.44
CA LEU A 113 3.06 11.81 3.27
C LEU A 113 3.53 13.22 2.90
N GLY A 114 2.60 14.17 3.00
CA GLY A 114 2.86 15.62 3.14
C GLY A 114 3.12 16.07 4.59
N SER A 115 3.03 15.17 5.58
CA SER A 115 3.33 15.43 6.99
C SER A 115 3.49 14.11 7.77
N GLY A 116 4.64 13.86 8.41
CA GLY A 116 4.78 12.86 9.49
C GLY A 116 5.37 11.48 9.15
N ASP A 117 5.59 10.68 10.21
CA ASP A 117 6.03 9.28 10.16
C ASP A 117 4.85 8.36 9.79
N THR A 118 5.09 7.31 9.00
CA THR A 118 4.00 6.42 8.53
C THR A 118 3.47 5.50 9.63
N GLY A 119 4.14 5.41 10.77
CA GLY A 119 3.77 4.52 11.88
C GLY A 119 3.81 3.03 11.55
N LEU A 120 4.21 2.64 10.34
CA LEU A 120 4.26 1.23 9.94
C LEU A 120 5.30 0.48 10.77
N ARG A 121 4.86 -0.53 11.52
CA ARG A 121 5.72 -1.35 12.36
C ARG A 121 5.97 -2.72 11.75
N THR A 122 4.91 -3.44 11.38
CA THR A 122 5.05 -4.78 10.80
C THR A 122 4.15 -4.92 9.57
N ILE A 123 4.64 -5.66 8.60
CA ILE A 123 3.90 -6.04 7.40
C ILE A 123 4.12 -7.53 7.19
N ALA A 124 3.05 -8.31 7.26
CA ALA A 124 3.09 -9.74 6.96
C ALA A 124 2.27 -10.02 5.71
N LEU A 125 2.88 -10.67 4.73
CA LEU A 125 2.22 -11.09 3.50
C LEU A 125 2.26 -12.62 3.41
N ASP A 126 1.13 -13.21 3.04
CA ASP A 126 0.96 -14.63 2.80
C ASP A 126 0.25 -14.82 1.46
N VAL A 127 0.95 -15.40 0.47
CA VAL A 127 0.40 -15.57 -0.87
C VAL A 127 0.47 -17.03 -1.28
N THR A 128 -0.62 -17.50 -1.86
CA THR A 128 -0.80 -18.85 -2.36
C THR A 128 -1.09 -18.81 -3.87
N PHE A 129 -0.34 -19.61 -4.62
CA PHE A 129 -0.41 -19.69 -6.08
C PHE A 129 -0.81 -21.09 -6.55
N GLY A 130 -1.66 -21.12 -7.57
CA GLY A 130 -2.17 -22.33 -8.23
C GLY A 130 -1.74 -22.43 -9.69
N ASP A 131 -2.05 -23.57 -10.31
CA ASP A 131 -1.69 -23.90 -11.69
C ASP A 131 -2.52 -23.20 -12.77
N GLY A 132 -3.56 -22.46 -12.36
CA GLY A 132 -4.44 -21.74 -13.29
C GLY A 132 -5.36 -22.65 -14.11
N SER A 133 -5.66 -23.85 -13.62
CA SER A 133 -6.60 -24.82 -14.23
C SER A 133 -8.05 -24.29 -14.32
N GLU A 134 -8.93 -24.99 -15.05
CA GLU A 134 -10.33 -24.59 -15.29
C GLU A 134 -11.06 -24.28 -13.98
N GLY A 135 -11.38 -23.00 -13.76
CA GLY A 135 -12.01 -22.50 -12.53
C GLY A 135 -11.17 -21.44 -11.79
N ALA A 136 -9.87 -21.32 -12.12
CA ALA A 136 -9.00 -20.35 -11.48
C ALA A 136 -9.41 -18.89 -11.78
N PRO A 137 -9.28 -17.99 -10.80
CA PRO A 137 -9.62 -16.58 -10.95
C PRO A 137 -8.70 -15.91 -11.98
N THR A 138 -9.27 -15.45 -13.10
CA THR A 138 -8.53 -14.77 -14.18
C THR A 138 -8.66 -13.26 -14.06
N LEU A 139 -7.54 -12.56 -14.18
CA LEU A 139 -7.51 -11.09 -14.10
C LEU A 139 -8.01 -10.46 -15.41
N PRO A 140 -8.69 -9.30 -15.36
CA PRO A 140 -9.14 -8.61 -16.57
C PRO A 140 -7.98 -8.32 -17.53
N GLY A 141 -8.18 -8.60 -18.83
CA GLY A 141 -7.15 -8.36 -19.85
C GLY A 141 -6.07 -9.44 -19.95
N THR A 142 -6.13 -10.53 -19.18
CA THR A 142 -5.34 -11.73 -19.46
C THR A 142 -5.98 -12.47 -20.63
N THR A 143 -5.29 -12.60 -21.76
CA THR A 143 -5.77 -13.41 -22.89
C THR A 143 -5.93 -14.87 -22.45
N SER A 144 -7.13 -15.42 -22.56
CA SER A 144 -7.50 -16.84 -22.31
C SER A 144 -6.86 -17.81 -23.33
N GLY A 145 -5.56 -17.70 -23.57
CA GLY A 145 -4.79 -18.72 -24.25
C GLY A 145 -4.06 -19.54 -23.21
N ALA A 146 -4.49 -20.79 -22.98
CA ALA A 146 -3.84 -21.84 -22.17
C ALA A 146 -2.64 -21.34 -21.34
N SER A 147 -2.94 -20.58 -20.29
CA SER A 147 -1.93 -19.79 -19.60
C SER A 147 -1.16 -20.70 -18.65
N LEU A 148 0.04 -21.13 -19.06
CA LEU A 148 1.06 -21.73 -18.20
C LEU A 148 1.56 -20.77 -17.09
N ALA A 149 0.93 -19.60 -16.93
CA ALA A 149 1.24 -18.65 -15.88
C ALA A 149 0.41 -18.97 -14.63
N PRO A 150 1.03 -18.92 -13.44
CA PRO A 150 0.34 -19.21 -12.19
C PRO A 150 -0.77 -18.20 -11.91
N ALA A 151 -1.86 -18.73 -11.33
CA ALA A 151 -2.95 -17.93 -10.79
C ALA A 151 -2.76 -17.69 -9.30
N ILE A 152 -3.37 -16.63 -8.77
CA ILE A 152 -3.44 -16.40 -7.31
C ILE A 152 -4.66 -17.14 -6.80
N GLU A 153 -4.46 -17.96 -5.77
CA GLU A 153 -5.58 -18.58 -5.05
C GLU A 153 -5.97 -17.74 -3.85
N SER A 154 -4.97 -17.23 -3.11
CA SER A 154 -5.20 -16.32 -2.01
C SER A 154 -4.03 -15.38 -1.77
N SER A 155 -4.32 -14.19 -1.25
CA SER A 155 -3.34 -13.23 -0.80
C SER A 155 -3.84 -12.54 0.47
N LYS A 156 -3.12 -12.72 1.57
CA LYS A 156 -3.42 -12.11 2.86
C LYS A 156 -2.30 -11.15 3.22
N LEU A 157 -2.67 -9.90 3.40
CA LEU A 157 -1.80 -8.84 3.92
C LEU A 157 -2.28 -8.45 5.31
N VAL A 158 -1.37 -8.45 6.28
CA VAL A 158 -1.60 -7.98 7.65
C VAL A 158 -0.61 -6.88 7.92
N VAL A 159 -1.09 -5.77 8.47
CA VAL A 159 -0.31 -4.56 8.73
C VAL A 159 -0.55 -4.14 10.16
N THR A 160 0.53 -3.95 10.92
CA THR A 160 0.45 -3.33 12.25
C THR A 160 1.03 -1.92 12.17
N GLN A 161 0.23 -0.94 12.55
CA GLN A 161 0.64 0.45 12.66
C GLN A 161 0.73 0.87 14.13
N HIS A 162 1.73 1.66 14.46
CA HIS A 162 1.83 2.42 15.70
C HIS A 162 1.17 3.78 15.52
N THR A 163 0.28 4.15 16.44
CA THR A 163 -0.38 5.46 16.47
C THR A 163 0.33 6.40 17.44
N ASP A 164 0.01 7.70 17.38
CA ASP A 164 0.61 8.73 18.25
C ASP A 164 0.39 8.48 19.76
N GLU A 165 -0.54 7.58 20.12
CA GLU A 165 -0.87 7.17 21.50
C GLU A 165 -0.22 5.83 21.92
N ASP A 166 0.79 5.35 21.18
CA ASP A 166 1.42 4.03 21.34
C ASP A 166 0.49 2.81 21.14
N ILE A 167 -0.72 3.03 20.60
CA ILE A 167 -1.68 1.94 20.34
C ILE A 167 -1.31 1.26 19.02
N LEU A 168 -1.13 -0.06 19.08
CA LEU A 168 -0.96 -0.91 17.90
C LEU A 168 -2.32 -1.21 17.28
N GLN A 169 -2.48 -0.82 16.02
CA GLN A 169 -3.65 -1.13 15.23
C GLN A 169 -3.31 -2.15 14.16
N ASP A 170 -3.96 -3.31 14.24
CA ASP A 170 -3.83 -4.38 13.26
C ASP A 170 -4.92 -4.25 12.18
N ARG A 171 -4.49 -4.08 10.94
CA ARG A 171 -5.33 -4.09 9.75
C ARG A 171 -5.05 -5.33 8.93
N PHE A 172 -6.07 -5.87 8.26
CA PHE A 172 -5.85 -6.97 7.33
C PHE A 172 -6.73 -6.88 6.10
N ALA A 173 -6.20 -7.37 4.99
CA ALA A 173 -6.91 -7.61 3.75
C ALA A 173 -6.62 -9.04 3.28
N VAL A 174 -7.69 -9.80 3.02
CA VAL A 174 -7.61 -11.18 2.50
C VAL A 174 -8.36 -11.23 1.19
N LEU A 175 -7.63 -11.47 0.11
CA LEU A 175 -8.16 -11.84 -1.19
C LEU A 175 -8.21 -13.36 -1.31
N THR A 176 -9.35 -13.89 -1.75
CA THR A 176 -9.55 -15.32 -2.04
C THR A 176 -10.19 -15.48 -3.41
N GLY A 177 -9.67 -16.39 -4.23
CA GLY A 177 -10.19 -16.68 -5.56
C GLY A 177 -11.66 -17.09 -5.55
N ARG A 178 -12.39 -16.66 -6.58
CA ARG A 178 -13.74 -17.14 -6.89
C ARG A 178 -13.68 -18.21 -7.97
N ASP A 179 -14.46 -19.26 -7.80
CA ASP A 179 -14.79 -20.14 -8.91
C ASP A 179 -15.71 -19.40 -9.88
N THR A 180 -15.33 -19.36 -11.16
CA THR A 180 -16.00 -18.60 -12.24
C THR A 180 -17.42 -19.10 -12.60
N ALA A 181 -18.06 -19.91 -11.77
CA ALA A 181 -19.38 -20.50 -12.01
C ALA A 181 -20.56 -19.61 -11.55
N ASP A 182 -20.31 -18.59 -10.73
CA ASP A 182 -21.36 -17.73 -10.18
C ASP A 182 -21.61 -16.51 -11.08
N THR A 183 -22.70 -16.56 -11.85
CA THR A 183 -23.08 -15.59 -12.91
C THR A 183 -23.85 -14.38 -12.39
N SER A 184 -24.00 -14.23 -11.07
CA SER A 184 -24.90 -13.25 -10.44
C SER A 184 -24.26 -11.88 -10.15
N LEU A 185 -22.93 -11.78 -10.22
CA LEU A 185 -22.16 -10.56 -9.90
C LEU A 185 -21.31 -10.10 -11.10
N PRO A 186 -20.88 -8.82 -11.15
CA PRO A 186 -19.84 -8.43 -12.10
C PRO A 186 -18.67 -9.40 -11.98
N ASN A 187 -18.05 -9.75 -13.12
CA ASN A 187 -17.03 -10.79 -13.29
C ASN A 187 -15.74 -10.47 -12.48
N LEU A 188 -15.84 -10.49 -11.15
CA LEU A 188 -14.82 -10.16 -10.18
C LEU A 188 -14.18 -11.48 -9.73
N PRO A 189 -12.89 -11.69 -10.02
CA PRO A 189 -12.23 -12.96 -9.80
C PRO A 189 -11.92 -13.24 -8.32
N PHE A 190 -12.02 -12.26 -7.41
CA PHE A 190 -11.68 -12.45 -6.00
C PHE A 190 -12.75 -11.93 -5.03
N TYR A 191 -13.02 -12.69 -3.97
CA TYR A 191 -13.61 -12.19 -2.73
C TYR A 191 -12.55 -11.38 -1.98
N LEU A 192 -12.96 -10.25 -1.40
CA LEU A 192 -12.12 -9.47 -0.50
C LEU A 192 -12.78 -9.41 0.87
N LYS A 193 -12.04 -9.78 1.90
CA LYS A 193 -12.40 -9.56 3.30
C LYS A 193 -11.39 -8.61 3.92
N VAL A 194 -11.88 -7.55 4.54
CA VAL A 194 -11.04 -6.60 5.29
C VAL A 194 -11.46 -6.58 6.76
N ASP A 195 -10.67 -5.92 7.60
CA ASP A 195 -11.01 -5.72 9.00
C ASP A 195 -12.16 -4.70 9.19
N PRO A 196 -12.92 -4.77 10.31
CA PRO A 196 -14.11 -3.95 10.50
C PRO A 196 -13.90 -2.44 10.39
N ASP A 197 -12.81 -1.88 10.93
CA ASP A 197 -12.62 -0.42 10.79
C ASP A 197 -12.07 -0.03 9.40
N SER A 198 -11.39 -0.92 8.67
CA SER A 198 -11.15 -0.73 7.23
C SER A 198 -12.46 -0.79 6.43
N GLU A 199 -13.45 -1.61 6.84
CA GLU A 199 -14.79 -1.59 6.22
C GLU A 199 -15.48 -0.25 6.46
N LEU A 200 -15.42 0.28 7.69
CA LEU A 200 -15.96 1.60 8.01
C LEU A 200 -15.31 2.72 7.18
N GLU A 201 -13.99 2.66 6.98
CA GLU A 201 -13.27 3.60 6.10
C GLU A 201 -13.75 3.52 4.65
N ILE A 202 -13.92 2.29 4.13
CA ILE A 202 -14.40 2.07 2.76
C ILE A 202 -15.86 2.53 2.59
N PHE A 203 -16.69 2.33 3.61
CA PHE A 203 -18.12 2.66 3.58
C PHE A 203 -18.41 4.11 3.93
N ASP A 204 -17.41 4.89 4.35
CA ASP A 204 -17.61 6.29 4.69
C ASP A 204 -18.18 7.07 3.50
N GLY A 205 -19.24 7.84 3.76
CA GLY A 205 -20.01 8.54 2.74
C GLY A 205 -20.88 7.67 1.81
N ARG A 206 -20.89 6.33 1.96
CA ARG A 206 -21.58 5.39 1.02
C ARG A 206 -22.74 4.65 1.70
N PRO A 207 -24.00 5.05 1.46
CA PRO A 207 -25.15 4.38 2.06
C PRO A 207 -25.38 2.97 1.47
N LYS A 208 -25.78 2.04 2.34
CA LYS A 208 -26.01 0.61 2.02
C LYS A 208 -24.83 -0.05 1.28
N ALA A 209 -23.61 0.38 1.61
CA ALA A 209 -22.41 -0.12 0.97
C ALA A 209 -22.12 -1.59 1.34
N SER A 210 -21.57 -2.34 0.39
CA SER A 210 -21.07 -3.68 0.60
C SER A 210 -19.89 -3.98 -0.31
N ILE A 211 -18.92 -4.76 0.19
CA ILE A 211 -17.77 -5.18 -0.59
C ILE A 211 -18.19 -6.33 -1.50
N VAL A 212 -18.07 -6.12 -2.82
CA VAL A 212 -18.46 -7.10 -3.85
C VAL A 212 -17.28 -7.94 -4.29
N GLY A 213 -16.04 -7.47 -4.10
CA GLY A 213 -14.84 -8.22 -4.44
C GLY A 213 -13.60 -7.33 -4.46
N GLY A 214 -12.53 -7.81 -5.09
CA GLY A 214 -11.30 -7.03 -5.24
C GLY A 214 -10.41 -7.53 -6.35
N PHE A 215 -9.34 -6.77 -6.61
CA PHE A 215 -8.30 -7.13 -7.56
C PHE A 215 -6.92 -7.00 -6.91
N PRO A 216 -6.04 -7.99 -7.08
CA PRO A 216 -4.65 -7.84 -6.73
C PRO A 216 -3.91 -6.98 -7.76
N SER A 217 -2.87 -6.28 -7.30
CA SER A 217 -1.81 -5.76 -8.16
C SER A 217 -0.60 -6.68 -8.04
N HIS A 218 -0.26 -7.38 -9.11
CA HIS A 218 0.59 -8.58 -9.06
C HIS A 218 0.01 -9.58 -8.07
N PHE A 219 0.62 -9.74 -6.90
CA PHE A 219 0.19 -10.59 -5.78
C PHE A 219 -0.27 -9.83 -4.54
N LEU A 220 -0.23 -8.49 -4.56
CA LEU A 220 -0.59 -7.65 -3.42
C LEU A 220 -2.09 -7.30 -3.46
N PRO A 221 -2.81 -7.33 -2.33
CA PRO A 221 -4.22 -6.96 -2.28
C PRO A 221 -4.36 -5.44 -2.34
N SER A 222 -4.54 -4.90 -3.54
CA SER A 222 -4.50 -3.45 -3.76
C SER A 222 -5.89 -2.82 -3.89
N PHE A 223 -6.87 -3.47 -4.53
CA PHE A 223 -8.14 -2.83 -4.87
C PHE A 223 -9.36 -3.57 -4.30
N SER A 224 -10.31 -2.82 -3.73
CA SER A 224 -11.64 -3.29 -3.34
C SER A 224 -12.71 -2.71 -4.26
N VAL A 225 -13.70 -3.52 -4.62
CA VAL A 225 -14.87 -3.09 -5.38
C VAL A 225 -16.06 -3.05 -4.44
N VAL A 226 -16.68 -1.89 -4.33
CA VAL A 226 -17.76 -1.62 -3.38
C VAL A 226 -19.01 -1.30 -4.17
N SER A 227 -20.12 -1.99 -3.88
CA SER A 227 -21.43 -1.56 -4.34
C SER A 227 -22.09 -0.70 -3.29
N PHE A 228 -22.75 0.37 -3.70
CA PHE A 228 -23.50 1.26 -2.82
C PHE A 228 -24.70 1.86 -3.58
N ASP A 229 -25.59 2.49 -2.84
CA ASP A 229 -26.76 3.17 -3.40
C ASP A 229 -26.41 4.61 -3.76
N ALA A 230 -26.21 4.87 -5.05
CA ALA A 230 -25.82 6.18 -5.56
C ALA A 230 -26.95 7.20 -5.44
N GLY A 231 -28.21 6.78 -5.52
CA GLY A 231 -29.35 7.69 -5.32
C GLY A 231 -29.38 8.21 -3.89
N ALA A 232 -29.25 7.30 -2.92
CA ALA A 232 -29.14 7.67 -1.52
C ALA A 232 -27.87 8.50 -1.22
N GLN A 233 -26.74 8.23 -1.88
CA GLN A 233 -25.53 9.05 -1.73
C GLN A 233 -25.74 10.48 -2.24
N ARG A 234 -26.29 10.65 -3.45
CA ARG A 234 -26.59 11.99 -4.00
C ARG A 234 -27.54 12.75 -3.10
N ALA A 235 -28.57 12.09 -2.58
CA ALA A 235 -29.51 12.69 -1.63
C ALA A 235 -28.81 13.17 -0.34
N LYS A 236 -27.88 12.36 0.19
CA LYS A 236 -27.05 12.75 1.33
C LYS A 236 -26.13 13.94 1.02
N GLU A 237 -25.45 13.93 -0.12
CA GLU A 237 -24.57 15.03 -0.57
C GLU A 237 -25.37 16.33 -0.79
N GLN A 238 -26.59 16.24 -1.33
CA GLN A 238 -27.48 17.39 -1.46
C GLN A 238 -27.95 17.91 -0.10
N ALA A 239 -28.27 17.02 0.86
CA ALA A 239 -28.60 17.40 2.23
C ALA A 239 -27.42 18.12 2.89
N GLU A 240 -26.21 17.54 2.85
CA GLU A 240 -24.99 18.17 3.38
C GLU A 240 -24.73 19.53 2.70
N ALA A 241 -24.98 19.65 1.39
CA ALA A 241 -24.84 20.92 0.68
C ALA A 241 -25.80 22.00 1.20
N ILE A 242 -27.05 21.67 1.56
CA ILE A 242 -28.03 22.59 2.15
C ILE A 242 -27.50 23.20 3.46
N PHE A 243 -26.84 22.38 4.29
CA PHE A 243 -26.32 22.80 5.60
C PHE A 243 -24.83 23.22 5.55
N SER A 244 -24.20 23.25 4.37
CA SER A 244 -22.81 23.66 4.19
C SER A 244 -22.65 25.19 4.12
N PHE A 245 -22.53 25.86 5.27
CA PHE A 245 -22.47 27.33 5.32
C PHE A 245 -21.11 27.96 4.93
N HIS A 246 -20.09 27.14 4.66
CA HIS A 246 -18.69 27.60 4.47
C HIS A 246 -18.09 27.25 3.09
N ALA A 247 -18.87 26.69 2.17
CA ALA A 247 -18.35 26.30 0.86
C ALA A 247 -17.96 27.54 0.04
N THR A 248 -16.76 27.53 -0.55
CA THR A 248 -16.27 28.58 -1.45
C THR A 248 -17.30 28.87 -2.55
N ALA A 249 -17.44 30.13 -2.99
CA ALA A 249 -18.44 30.57 -3.99
C ALA A 249 -18.47 29.77 -5.31
N LEU A 250 -17.46 28.94 -5.57
CA LEU A 250 -17.35 28.00 -6.69
C LEU A 250 -18.16 26.71 -6.49
N THR A 251 -18.28 26.19 -5.26
CA THR A 251 -19.06 24.97 -4.94
C THR A 251 -20.56 25.24 -4.98
N ILE A 252 -20.97 26.43 -4.52
CA ILE A 252 -22.37 26.90 -4.48
C ILE A 252 -23.00 26.94 -5.89
N ARG A 253 -22.21 27.11 -6.96
CA ARG A 253 -22.76 27.24 -8.33
C ARG A 253 -23.16 25.94 -9.02
N ARG A 254 -22.72 24.77 -8.55
CA ARG A 254 -23.06 23.48 -9.19
C ARG A 254 -24.36 22.87 -8.69
N SER A 255 -24.70 23.03 -7.40
CA SER A 255 -25.86 22.39 -6.78
C SER A 255 -27.07 23.32 -6.58
N ALA A 256 -26.90 24.64 -6.70
CA ALA A 256 -27.96 25.62 -6.42
C ALA A 256 -29.16 25.63 -7.39
N ARG A 257 -29.16 24.78 -8.45
CA ARG A 257 -30.25 24.71 -9.44
C ARG A 257 -31.08 23.42 -9.35
N ASP A 258 -30.71 22.50 -8.48
CA ASP A 258 -31.48 21.27 -8.31
C ASP A 258 -32.77 21.59 -7.54
N ALA A 259 -33.90 21.21 -8.14
CA ALA A 259 -35.21 21.34 -7.52
C ALA A 259 -35.35 20.28 -6.42
N LEU A 260 -35.73 20.71 -5.22
CA LEU A 260 -36.00 19.84 -4.09
C LEU A 260 -37.48 19.43 -4.06
N ASP A 261 -37.74 18.26 -3.49
CA ASP A 261 -39.11 17.78 -3.27
C ASP A 261 -39.87 18.71 -2.31
N GLN A 262 -41.17 18.89 -2.57
CA GLN A 262 -42.03 19.79 -1.79
C GLN A 262 -42.16 19.35 -0.33
N GLU A 263 -42.00 18.06 -0.05
CA GLU A 263 -41.98 17.52 1.31
C GLU A 263 -40.79 18.05 2.13
N ILE A 264 -39.60 18.11 1.51
CA ILE A 264 -38.37 18.62 2.14
C ILE A 264 -38.49 20.13 2.38
N VAL A 265 -38.98 20.87 1.39
CA VAL A 265 -39.27 22.31 1.52
C VAL A 265 -40.25 22.56 2.67
N GLY A 266 -41.26 21.69 2.82
CA GLY A 266 -42.25 21.75 3.90
C GLY A 266 -41.66 21.49 5.29
N ILE A 267 -40.69 20.58 5.43
CA ILE A 267 -39.98 20.34 6.70
C ILE A 267 -39.18 21.59 7.11
N VAL A 268 -38.38 22.13 6.20
CA VAL A 268 -37.56 23.32 6.48
C VAL A 268 -38.43 24.56 6.73
N ARG A 269 -39.53 24.73 5.98
CA ARG A 269 -40.49 25.82 6.19
C ARG A 269 -41.10 25.79 7.59
N ARG A 270 -41.58 24.63 8.04
CA ARG A 270 -42.13 24.46 9.40
C ARG A 270 -41.09 24.80 10.47
N TRP A 271 -39.84 24.40 10.27
CA TRP A 271 -38.74 24.71 11.19
C TRP A 271 -38.43 26.22 11.23
N LEU A 272 -38.41 26.90 10.07
CA LEU A 272 -38.19 28.35 10.00
C LEU A 272 -39.34 29.15 10.63
N GLU A 273 -40.59 28.75 10.37
CA GLU A 273 -41.79 29.41 10.89
C GLU A 273 -41.85 29.39 12.42
N GLN A 274 -41.46 28.27 13.04
CA GLN A 274 -41.35 28.15 14.50
C GLN A 274 -40.35 29.15 15.11
N ARG A 275 -39.43 29.71 14.30
CA ARG A 275 -38.38 30.64 14.71
C ARG A 275 -38.59 32.06 14.19
N GLY A 276 -39.76 32.34 13.61
CA GLY A 276 -40.12 33.66 13.08
C GLY A 276 -39.38 34.04 11.79
N ALA A 277 -38.82 33.06 11.07
CA ALA A 277 -38.26 33.25 9.73
C ALA A 277 -39.22 32.67 8.68
N HIS A 278 -39.25 33.28 7.49
CA HIS A 278 -40.11 32.85 6.40
C HIS A 278 -39.27 32.45 5.19
N LEU A 279 -39.59 31.28 4.64
CA LEU A 279 -39.13 30.85 3.34
C LEU A 279 -40.14 31.34 2.28
N PRO A 280 -39.71 31.92 1.15
CA PRO A 280 -40.63 32.31 0.07
C PRO A 280 -41.52 31.14 -0.39
N ASP A 281 -42.77 31.43 -0.76
CA ASP A 281 -43.75 30.40 -1.12
C ASP A 281 -43.37 29.62 -2.38
N ASP A 282 -42.57 30.22 -3.26
CA ASP A 282 -42.03 29.69 -4.51
C ASP A 282 -40.64 29.06 -4.39
N ALA A 283 -40.05 29.05 -3.19
CA ALA A 283 -38.71 28.51 -2.97
C ALA A 283 -38.69 27.00 -3.24
N SER A 284 -37.82 26.59 -4.17
CA SER A 284 -37.70 25.20 -4.61
C SER A 284 -36.25 24.75 -4.79
N THR A 285 -35.29 25.67 -4.63
CA THR A 285 -33.88 25.39 -4.90
C THR A 285 -33.06 25.26 -3.61
N ILE A 286 -32.01 24.44 -3.67
CA ILE A 286 -31.03 24.29 -2.59
C ILE A 286 -30.46 25.66 -2.15
N GLY A 287 -30.22 26.57 -3.10
CA GLY A 287 -29.64 27.88 -2.83
C GLY A 287 -30.55 28.81 -2.02
N GLU A 288 -31.85 28.82 -2.28
CA GLU A 288 -32.84 29.64 -1.54
C GLU A 288 -32.97 29.18 -0.09
N ILE A 289 -33.00 27.86 0.12
CA ILE A 289 -33.05 27.27 1.46
C ILE A 289 -31.77 27.54 2.23
N GLN A 290 -30.60 27.40 1.59
CA GLN A 290 -29.31 27.70 2.21
C GLN A 290 -29.22 29.18 2.64
N GLN A 291 -29.75 30.11 1.83
CA GLN A 291 -29.82 31.53 2.20
C GLN A 291 -30.75 31.79 3.39
N ALA A 292 -31.89 31.10 3.45
CA ALA A 292 -32.83 31.22 4.57
C ALA A 292 -32.29 30.63 5.88
N LEU A 293 -31.42 29.61 5.79
CA LEU A 293 -30.77 28.97 6.94
C LEU A 293 -29.50 29.71 7.41
N LEU A 294 -28.89 30.54 6.55
CA LEU A 294 -27.66 31.29 6.85
C LEU A 294 -27.69 32.11 8.17
N PRO A 295 -28.81 32.79 8.55
CA PRO A 295 -28.90 33.52 9.81
C PRO A 295 -28.79 32.64 11.07
N PHE A 296 -29.08 31.34 10.93
CA PHE A 296 -29.04 30.35 11.99
C PHE A 296 -27.76 29.49 11.96
N ALA A 297 -26.84 29.77 11.03
CA ALA A 297 -25.56 29.09 10.96
C ALA A 297 -24.71 29.36 12.22
N PRO A 298 -23.90 28.39 12.68
CA PRO A 298 -23.06 28.54 13.85
C PRO A 298 -22.09 29.72 13.67
N ARG A 299 -22.18 30.73 14.54
CA ARG A 299 -21.28 31.90 14.52
C ARG A 299 -19.92 31.51 15.08
N ARG A 300 -18.90 31.34 14.24
CA ARG A 300 -17.51 31.37 14.72
C ARG A 300 -17.14 32.81 15.12
N ARG A 301 -16.89 33.04 16.41
CA ARG A 301 -16.13 34.21 16.86
C ARG A 301 -14.72 34.14 16.24
N GLY A 302 -14.27 35.27 15.71
CA GLY A 302 -13.03 35.39 14.95
C GLY A 302 -11.75 34.94 15.69
N LEU A 303 -10.70 34.78 14.90
CA LEU A 303 -9.38 34.16 15.12
C LEU A 303 -8.50 34.64 16.32
N LEU A 304 -9.04 35.18 17.41
CA LEU A 304 -8.24 35.78 18.50
C LEU A 304 -8.73 35.49 19.94
N ALA A 305 -9.15 34.26 20.24
CA ALA A 305 -9.34 33.84 21.63
C ALA A 305 -8.93 32.37 21.83
N LEU A 306 -7.69 32.17 22.29
CA LEU A 306 -7.09 30.86 22.58
C LEU A 306 -7.47 30.32 23.98
N GLY A 307 -8.63 30.73 24.52
CA GLY A 307 -8.98 30.58 25.94
C GLY A 307 -10.22 29.77 26.28
N ASP A 308 -11.19 29.63 25.37
CA ASP A 308 -12.48 28.97 25.67
C ASP A 308 -12.75 27.82 24.68
N LEU A 309 -12.18 26.65 24.97
CA LEU A 309 -12.42 25.40 24.22
C LEU A 309 -13.52 24.53 24.83
N PHE A 310 -14.21 25.00 25.88
CA PHE A 310 -15.28 24.24 26.54
C PHE A 310 -16.44 25.15 26.95
N SER A 311 -17.14 25.72 25.98
CA SER A 311 -18.50 26.22 26.17
C SER A 311 -19.20 26.27 24.82
N ASP A 312 -20.44 25.78 24.80
CA ASP A 312 -21.44 25.86 23.70
C ASP A 312 -21.61 24.58 22.88
N LYS A 313 -22.11 23.52 23.54
CA LYS A 313 -22.71 22.33 22.90
C LYS A 313 -24.24 22.40 22.83
N GLU A 314 -24.89 23.42 23.38
CA GLU A 314 -26.36 23.45 23.55
C GLU A 314 -27.15 24.15 22.41
N GLN A 315 -26.52 24.98 21.57
CA GLN A 315 -27.19 25.59 20.40
C GLN A 315 -27.04 24.79 19.09
N ASP A 316 -26.14 23.81 19.05
CA ASP A 316 -25.85 22.98 17.87
C ASP A 316 -26.80 21.77 17.71
N SER A 317 -27.56 21.38 18.74
CA SER A 317 -28.36 20.13 18.70
C SER A 317 -29.57 20.19 17.78
N ASP A 318 -30.12 21.39 17.56
CA ASP A 318 -31.42 21.60 16.92
C ASP A 318 -31.30 21.74 15.40
N LEU A 319 -30.29 22.48 14.91
CA LEU A 319 -29.93 22.49 13.51
C LEU A 319 -29.43 21.12 13.05
N ALA A 320 -28.65 20.43 13.89
CA ALA A 320 -28.24 19.05 13.65
C ALA A 320 -29.42 18.06 13.65
N ALA A 321 -30.50 18.36 14.40
CA ALA A 321 -31.73 17.56 14.35
C ALA A 321 -32.48 17.76 13.04
N LEU A 322 -32.61 19.00 12.58
CA LEU A 322 -33.17 19.31 11.26
C LEU A 322 -32.35 18.67 10.13
N GLU A 323 -31.03 18.75 10.20
CA GLU A 323 -30.13 18.13 9.24
C GLU A 323 -30.36 16.62 9.16
N ARG A 324 -30.50 15.93 10.30
CA ARG A 324 -30.81 14.49 10.34
C ARG A 324 -32.19 14.17 9.76
N GLU A 325 -33.21 14.96 10.08
CA GLU A 325 -34.57 14.77 9.57
C GLU A 325 -34.63 14.96 8.06
N VAL A 326 -34.06 16.06 7.55
CA VAL A 326 -33.96 16.34 6.11
C VAL A 326 -33.16 15.27 5.39
N THR A 327 -32.00 14.88 5.93
CA THR A 327 -31.17 13.82 5.32
C THR A 327 -31.92 12.49 5.27
N ALA A 328 -32.64 12.11 6.33
CA ALA A 328 -33.41 10.86 6.36
C ALA A 328 -34.52 10.86 5.30
N THR A 329 -35.32 11.93 5.23
CA THR A 329 -36.40 12.05 4.23
C THR A 329 -35.86 12.09 2.80
N MET A 330 -34.74 12.79 2.57
CA MET A 330 -34.07 12.81 1.26
C MET A 330 -33.57 11.43 0.83
N VAL A 331 -33.00 10.66 1.77
CA VAL A 331 -32.51 9.30 1.48
C VAL A 331 -33.67 8.31 1.26
N GLU A 332 -34.79 8.46 1.97
CA GLU A 332 -35.96 7.60 1.81
C GLU A 332 -36.73 7.85 0.50
N SER A 333 -36.80 9.11 0.06
CA SER A 333 -37.46 9.50 -1.21
C SER A 333 -36.60 9.27 -2.45
N ALA A 334 -35.29 9.05 -2.28
CA ALA A 334 -34.37 8.84 -3.40
C ALA A 334 -34.63 7.51 -4.13
N GLU A 335 -34.61 7.55 -5.47
CA GLU A 335 -34.62 6.34 -6.28
C GLU A 335 -33.35 5.52 -6.02
N SER A 336 -33.50 4.22 -5.70
CA SER A 336 -32.37 3.35 -5.41
C SER A 336 -31.62 3.00 -6.70
N GLU A 337 -30.38 3.46 -6.81
CA GLU A 337 -29.51 3.20 -7.96
C GLU A 337 -28.23 2.51 -7.49
N ARG A 338 -28.06 1.22 -7.81
CA ARG A 338 -26.85 0.48 -7.45
C ARG A 338 -25.69 0.84 -8.38
N THR A 339 -24.64 1.41 -7.81
CA THR A 339 -23.38 1.74 -8.51
C THR A 339 -22.21 1.04 -7.86
N PHE A 340 -21.12 0.89 -8.60
CA PHE A 340 -19.86 0.32 -8.12
C PHE A 340 -18.76 1.37 -8.13
N ASP A 341 -17.92 1.36 -7.11
CA ASP A 341 -16.71 2.17 -7.06
C ASP A 341 -15.53 1.36 -6.51
N VAL A 342 -14.33 1.77 -6.86
CA VAL A 342 -13.09 1.15 -6.41
C VAL A 342 -12.55 1.95 -5.24
N SER A 343 -12.39 1.29 -4.09
CA SER A 343 -11.80 1.88 -2.89
C SER A 343 -10.63 1.03 -2.41
N THR A 344 -9.76 1.61 -1.60
CA THR A 344 -8.60 0.92 -1.01
C THR A 344 -8.40 1.41 0.41
N PRO A 345 -8.41 0.54 1.43
CA PRO A 345 -8.10 0.97 2.79
C PRO A 345 -6.72 1.62 2.83
N ARG A 346 -6.60 2.79 3.45
CA ARG A 346 -5.39 3.61 3.43
C ARG A 346 -4.15 2.83 3.88
N LEU A 347 -4.25 2.08 4.98
CA LEU A 347 -3.12 1.33 5.52
C LEU A 347 -2.73 0.11 4.67
N VAL A 348 -3.71 -0.57 4.08
CA VAL A 348 -3.48 -1.70 3.17
C VAL A 348 -2.79 -1.21 1.88
N ASN A 349 -3.24 -0.08 1.34
CA ASN A 349 -2.62 0.53 0.18
C ASN A 349 -1.19 1.01 0.48
N LEU A 350 -1.00 1.70 1.61
CA LEU A 350 0.32 2.18 2.05
C LEU A 350 1.30 1.03 2.26
N ALA A 351 0.88 -0.08 2.87
CA ALA A 351 1.72 -1.26 3.03
C ALA A 351 2.02 -1.96 1.69
N SER A 352 1.04 -2.02 0.77
CA SER A 352 1.26 -2.56 -0.58
C SER A 352 2.29 -1.74 -1.35
N ASP A 353 2.19 -0.41 -1.30
CA ASP A 353 3.16 0.50 -1.90
C ASP A 353 4.54 0.39 -1.24
N PHE A 354 4.59 0.26 0.08
CA PHE A 354 5.83 0.03 0.80
C PHE A 354 6.52 -1.26 0.35
N LEU A 355 5.78 -2.38 0.26
CA LEU A 355 6.34 -3.65 -0.20
C LEU A 355 6.84 -3.55 -1.64
N ARG A 356 6.10 -2.85 -2.51
CA ARG A 356 6.51 -2.60 -3.90
C ARG A 356 7.85 -1.87 -3.95
N ASP A 357 7.97 -0.73 -3.27
CA ASP A 357 9.20 0.06 -3.23
C ASP A 357 10.35 -0.72 -2.55
N TYR A 358 10.06 -1.47 -1.47
CA TYR A 358 11.04 -2.32 -0.79
C TYR A 358 11.61 -3.40 -1.73
N PHE A 359 10.79 -4.15 -2.44
CA PHE A 359 11.29 -5.18 -3.36
C PHE A 359 11.98 -4.58 -4.59
N GLN A 360 11.48 -3.46 -5.12
CA GLN A 360 12.08 -2.80 -6.28
C GLN A 360 13.44 -2.18 -5.96
N GLN A 361 13.56 -1.46 -4.84
CA GLN A 361 14.73 -0.63 -4.54
C GLN A 361 15.52 -1.08 -3.30
N GLY A 362 14.84 -1.64 -2.29
CA GLY A 362 15.43 -2.08 -1.03
C GLY A 362 16.10 -3.45 -1.11
N VAL A 363 15.52 -4.39 -1.86
CA VAL A 363 16.14 -5.71 -2.11
C VAL A 363 17.14 -5.57 -3.26
N ARG A 364 18.44 -5.71 -2.94
CA ARG A 364 19.51 -5.75 -3.93
C ARG A 364 20.05 -7.16 -4.07
N TYR A 365 20.39 -7.55 -5.29
CA TYR A 365 20.92 -8.86 -5.57
C TYR A 365 22.20 -8.75 -6.38
N LEU A 366 23.24 -9.39 -5.88
CA LEU A 366 24.52 -9.47 -6.52
C LEU A 366 24.84 -10.96 -6.75
N GLY A 367 24.67 -11.40 -8.00
CA GLY A 367 24.75 -12.81 -8.40
C GLY A 367 26.16 -13.40 -8.33
N PRO A 368 26.33 -14.71 -8.58
CA PRO A 368 27.63 -15.38 -8.46
C PRO A 368 28.58 -15.08 -9.63
N LEU A 369 28.03 -14.85 -10.83
CA LEU A 369 28.82 -14.52 -12.02
C LEU A 369 29.03 -13.01 -12.08
N ARG A 370 30.31 -12.61 -12.19
CA ARG A 370 30.75 -11.22 -12.24
C ARG A 370 31.10 -10.85 -13.67
N ASP A 371 30.58 -9.72 -14.13
CA ASP A 371 31.06 -9.11 -15.36
C ASP A 371 32.14 -8.09 -15.00
N SER A 372 33.13 -7.90 -15.87
CA SER A 372 34.08 -6.81 -15.72
C SER A 372 33.33 -5.47 -15.73
N PRO A 373 33.74 -4.48 -14.91
CA PRO A 373 33.10 -3.17 -14.89
C PRO A 373 33.07 -2.57 -16.30
N ARG A 374 31.91 -2.07 -16.73
CA ARG A 374 31.75 -1.45 -18.05
C ARG A 374 31.62 0.06 -17.91
N PRO A 375 32.24 0.85 -18.82
CA PRO A 375 31.99 2.28 -18.86
C PRO A 375 30.54 2.52 -19.28
N VAL A 376 29.78 3.24 -18.44
CA VAL A 376 28.43 3.70 -18.75
C VAL A 376 28.53 5.18 -19.08
N TYR A 377 28.38 5.53 -20.35
CA TYR A 377 28.60 6.90 -20.85
C TYR A 377 27.44 7.87 -20.55
N GLN A 378 26.32 7.38 -20.02
CA GLN A 378 25.16 8.18 -19.60
C GLN A 378 24.73 7.72 -18.20
N PRO A 379 25.16 8.42 -17.14
CA PRO A 379 24.74 8.10 -15.77
C PRO A 379 23.22 8.21 -15.59
N GLU A 380 22.52 8.99 -16.43
CA GLU A 380 21.06 9.07 -16.45
C GLU A 380 20.37 7.78 -16.93
N ALA A 381 21.12 6.84 -17.53
CA ALA A 381 20.59 5.54 -17.96
C ALA A 381 20.58 4.49 -16.85
N LEU A 382 21.14 4.78 -15.66
CA LEU A 382 21.09 3.88 -14.52
C LEU A 382 19.72 3.97 -13.84
N GLU A 383 19.03 2.83 -13.70
CA GLU A 383 17.76 2.75 -12.96
C GLU A 383 17.91 3.15 -11.48
N SER A 384 19.13 3.07 -10.93
CA SER A 384 19.46 3.42 -9.56
C SER A 384 20.89 3.95 -9.47
N THR A 385 21.10 5.02 -8.70
CA THR A 385 22.42 5.62 -8.47
C THR A 385 23.32 4.81 -7.54
N THR A 386 22.80 3.74 -6.94
CA THR A 386 23.50 2.95 -5.92
C THR A 386 23.44 1.44 -6.18
N ASP A 387 22.78 1.01 -7.25
CA ASP A 387 22.74 -0.41 -7.65
C ASP A 387 23.89 -0.71 -8.62
N VAL A 388 24.77 -1.63 -8.24
CA VAL A 388 25.93 -2.04 -9.04
C VAL A 388 25.57 -3.02 -10.16
N GLY A 389 24.29 -3.38 -10.28
CA GLY A 389 23.81 -4.39 -11.21
C GLY A 389 24.00 -5.80 -10.65
N TYR A 390 23.25 -6.76 -11.20
CA TYR A 390 23.22 -8.12 -10.67
C TYR A 390 24.52 -8.91 -10.94
N ARG A 391 25.39 -8.42 -11.83
CA ARG A 391 26.73 -8.97 -12.08
C ARG A 391 27.85 -8.02 -11.65
N GLY A 392 27.53 -6.87 -11.07
CA GLY A 392 28.51 -5.82 -10.75
C GLY A 392 28.93 -4.98 -11.97
N GLU A 393 28.21 -5.07 -13.08
CA GLU A 393 28.51 -4.40 -14.35
C GLU A 393 28.55 -2.86 -14.22
N HIS A 394 27.81 -2.30 -13.25
CA HIS A 394 27.72 -0.86 -13.01
C HIS A 394 28.64 -0.38 -11.87
N THR A 395 29.48 -1.26 -11.30
CA THR A 395 30.34 -0.92 -10.15
C THR A 395 31.17 0.34 -10.38
N ALA A 396 31.80 0.47 -11.56
CA ALA A 396 32.63 1.64 -11.87
C ALA A 396 31.82 2.95 -11.92
N ALA A 397 30.66 2.93 -12.59
CA ALA A 397 29.80 4.11 -12.72
C ALA A 397 29.21 4.53 -11.37
N VAL A 398 28.76 3.57 -10.56
CA VAL A 398 28.23 3.82 -9.21
C VAL A 398 29.32 4.38 -8.30
N LEU A 399 30.54 3.85 -8.36
CA LEU A 399 31.67 4.35 -7.57
C LEU A 399 32.05 5.76 -7.99
N ASP A 400 32.10 6.06 -9.29
CA ASP A 400 32.43 7.39 -9.80
C ASP A 400 31.39 8.44 -9.34
N LEU A 401 30.10 8.14 -9.54
CA LEU A 401 28.98 8.99 -9.13
C LEU A 401 28.96 9.31 -7.63
N ASN A 402 29.34 8.34 -6.79
CA ASN A 402 29.29 8.45 -5.35
C ASN A 402 30.67 8.63 -4.70
N SER A 403 31.73 8.82 -5.50
CA SER A 403 33.13 8.85 -5.03
C SER A 403 33.36 9.85 -3.90
N ASN A 404 32.80 11.04 -4.05
CA ASN A 404 32.88 12.16 -3.10
C ASN A 404 31.85 12.08 -1.97
N SER A 405 30.95 11.09 -1.98
CA SER A 405 29.98 10.92 -0.89
C SER A 405 30.72 10.55 0.38
N THR A 406 30.36 11.19 1.49
CA THR A 406 30.96 10.92 2.79
C THR A 406 30.29 9.70 3.40
N VAL A 407 31.08 8.70 3.79
CA VAL A 407 30.60 7.45 4.37
C VAL A 407 31.25 7.19 5.72
N GLN A 408 30.49 6.57 6.62
CA GLN A 408 31.03 5.98 7.85
C GLN A 408 31.28 4.49 7.61
N TYR A 409 32.50 4.03 7.88
CA TYR A 409 32.88 2.64 7.69
C TYR A 409 33.88 2.20 8.76
N PHE A 410 33.99 0.89 8.96
CA PHE A 410 35.03 0.29 9.79
C PHE A 410 36.34 0.23 9.02
N SER A 411 37.40 0.79 9.61
CA SER A 411 38.73 0.78 8.97
C SER A 411 39.30 -0.65 8.97
N PRO A 412 39.95 -1.10 7.87
CA PRO A 412 40.50 -2.45 7.78
C PRO A 412 41.52 -2.72 8.90
N PRO A 413 41.65 -3.97 9.37
CA PRO A 413 42.57 -4.29 10.46
C PRO A 413 44.03 -4.06 10.05
N SER A 414 44.81 -3.51 10.96
CA SER A 414 46.26 -3.35 10.79
C SER A 414 46.95 -4.69 11.05
N GLY A 415 47.25 -5.45 9.98
CA GLY A 415 48.20 -6.59 9.96
C GLY A 415 48.07 -7.64 11.07
N GLY A 416 47.62 -8.85 10.71
CA GLY A 416 47.46 -9.98 11.62
C GLY A 416 45.99 -10.16 12.03
N PHE A 417 45.52 -11.40 12.08
CA PHE A 417 44.20 -11.74 12.61
C PHE A 417 44.26 -11.61 14.14
N GLU A 418 44.17 -10.39 14.66
CA GLU A 418 43.81 -10.23 16.06
C GLU A 418 42.37 -10.73 16.22
N ASN A 419 42.17 -11.67 17.14
CA ASN A 419 40.90 -12.36 17.36
C ASN A 419 39.74 -11.43 17.77
N ASP A 420 39.97 -10.12 17.92
CA ASP A 420 38.97 -9.14 18.34
C ASP A 420 38.99 -7.83 17.54
N TYR A 421 39.00 -7.95 16.21
CA TYR A 421 38.83 -6.80 15.30
C TYR A 421 37.62 -5.94 15.65
N ILE A 422 36.53 -6.55 16.13
CA ILE A 422 35.28 -5.86 16.46
C ILE A 422 35.45 -4.94 17.69
N ALA A 423 36.21 -5.35 18.71
CA ALA A 423 36.45 -4.50 19.88
C ALA A 423 37.41 -3.32 19.61
N ILE A 424 38.32 -3.47 18.64
CA ILE A 424 39.39 -2.50 18.38
C ILE A 424 39.03 -1.55 17.23
N THR A 425 38.15 -1.98 16.31
CA THR A 425 37.80 -1.20 15.12
C THR A 425 37.09 0.10 15.50
N ARG A 426 37.55 1.20 14.90
CA ARG A 426 36.93 2.52 15.04
C ARG A 426 36.19 2.85 13.75
N LYS A 427 34.96 3.36 13.89
CA LYS A 427 34.26 3.98 12.77
C LYS A 427 35.07 5.20 12.30
N LYS A 428 35.39 5.23 11.02
CA LYS A 428 36.05 6.36 10.36
C LYS A 428 35.08 6.97 9.37
N THR A 429 35.16 8.28 9.22
CA THR A 429 34.42 9.04 8.22
C THR A 429 35.40 9.45 7.13
N ALA A 430 35.14 9.07 5.88
CA ALA A 430 35.95 9.45 4.72
C ALA A 430 35.08 9.50 3.46
N SER A 431 35.67 9.86 2.32
CA SER A 431 35.00 9.68 1.02
C SER A 431 34.78 8.19 0.74
N LEU A 432 33.74 7.85 -0.02
CA LEU A 432 33.50 6.47 -0.47
C LEU A 432 34.70 5.92 -1.23
N HIS A 433 35.32 6.75 -2.07
CA HIS A 433 36.54 6.42 -2.78
C HIS A 433 37.64 5.95 -1.82
N ASP A 434 37.98 6.76 -0.82
CA ASP A 434 39.07 6.45 0.12
C ASP A 434 38.76 5.23 1.00
N ALA A 435 37.47 5.04 1.34
CA ALA A 435 37.01 3.88 2.08
C ALA A 435 37.20 2.59 1.26
N VAL A 436 36.79 2.61 -0.01
CA VAL A 436 36.94 1.46 -0.93
C VAL A 436 38.41 1.16 -1.17
N VAL A 437 39.23 2.17 -1.45
CA VAL A 437 40.68 2.03 -1.65
C VAL A 437 41.36 1.37 -0.44
N GLN A 438 41.07 1.80 0.78
CA GLN A 438 41.64 1.19 1.99
C GLN A 438 41.29 -0.30 2.11
N TRP A 439 40.05 -0.69 1.81
CA TRP A 439 39.65 -2.10 1.83
C TRP A 439 40.26 -2.91 0.68
N MET A 440 40.39 -2.34 -0.51
CA MET A 440 41.06 -3.00 -1.64
C MET A 440 42.54 -3.26 -1.34
N ALA A 441 43.23 -2.27 -0.75
CA ALA A 441 44.62 -2.39 -0.32
C ALA A 441 44.78 -3.48 0.73
N TYR A 442 43.89 -3.53 1.73
CA TYR A 442 43.90 -4.57 2.76
C TYR A 442 43.65 -5.98 2.19
N LEU A 443 42.71 -6.12 1.24
CA LEU A 443 42.41 -7.42 0.61
C LEU A 443 43.44 -7.84 -0.45
N GLY A 444 44.41 -6.97 -0.77
CA GLY A 444 45.43 -7.23 -1.79
C GLY A 444 44.87 -7.24 -3.22
N VAL A 445 43.77 -6.52 -3.47
CA VAL A 445 43.06 -6.51 -4.75
C VAL A 445 43.36 -5.25 -5.59
N GLY A 446 43.91 -4.19 -4.97
CA GLY A 446 44.30 -2.97 -5.65
C GLY A 446 44.89 -1.93 -4.69
N GLU A 447 45.50 -0.87 -5.24
CA GLU A 447 46.00 0.31 -4.51
C GLU A 447 45.13 1.53 -4.74
#